data_AF-A0AA38TXG8-F1
#
_entry.id   AF-A0AA38TXG8-F1
#
_cell.length_a   1.000
_cell.length_b   1.000
_cell.length_c   1.000
_cell.angle_alpha   90.00
_cell.angle_beta   90.00
_cell.angle_gamma   90.00
#
_symmetry.space_group_name_H-M   'P 1'
#
loop_
_entity.id
_entity.type
_entity.pdbx_description
1 polymer ?
#
loop_
_entity_poly.entity_id
_entity_poly.type
_entity_poly.pdbx_seq_one_letter_code
_entity_poly.pdbx_strand_id
1 'polypeptide(L)'
;MLAYYAMGSHQGWAPINVEYHRSSPKVAGNNREIYYARYIDWFITTPLLLLDLLLTAGLPWPTIVWTIFLDWIMIITGLIGALTPSAWKWGWWTFGTVAMFYVFYNLAGVGRKRAKLLGSDIYRTYMICGVLTLFVWLCYPIAWGVSEGANLITPDSEAVFYGVLDFLAKPVFSVALIVGHWNIDPARLGLTINYGDEELPHRGEKGAHNGATPAAAADNGVAGNNTLTA
;
A
#
# COMPACT_ATOMS: atom_id res chain seq x y z
N MET A 1 -16.28 -0.48 -1.90
CA MET A 1 -17.73 -0.15 -1.91
C MET A 1 -18.51 -1.01 -2.88
N LEU A 2 -18.10 -1.12 -4.15
CA LEU A 2 -18.81 -1.94 -5.15
C LEU A 2 -18.95 -3.41 -4.76
N ALA A 3 -17.89 -4.03 -4.25
CA ALA A 3 -17.97 -5.43 -3.81
C ALA A 3 -18.90 -5.65 -2.60
N TYR A 4 -18.91 -4.73 -1.63
CA TYR A 4 -19.85 -4.80 -0.51
C TYR A 4 -21.30 -4.59 -0.95
N TYR A 5 -21.53 -3.72 -1.93
CA TYR A 5 -22.86 -3.58 -2.54
C TYR A 5 -23.27 -4.87 -3.27
N ALA A 6 -22.36 -5.48 -4.04
CA ALA A 6 -22.63 -6.76 -4.70
C ALA A 6 -22.96 -7.86 -3.69
N MET A 7 -22.11 -8.07 -2.68
CA MET A 7 -22.32 -9.09 -1.64
C MET A 7 -23.61 -8.83 -0.85
N GLY A 8 -23.86 -7.58 -0.44
CA GLY A 8 -25.07 -7.19 0.31
C GLY A 8 -26.36 -7.24 -0.50
N SER A 9 -26.27 -7.17 -1.83
CA SER A 9 -27.41 -7.41 -2.74
C SER A 9 -27.50 -8.86 -3.23
N HIS A 10 -26.76 -9.78 -2.60
CA HIS A 10 -26.68 -11.21 -2.96
C HIS A 10 -26.23 -11.47 -4.41
N GLN A 11 -25.31 -10.66 -4.91
CA GLN A 11 -24.65 -10.80 -6.20
C GLN A 11 -23.17 -11.16 -6.02
N GLY A 12 -22.55 -11.67 -7.08
CA GLY A 12 -21.10 -11.92 -7.07
C GLY A 12 -20.67 -13.11 -6.21
N TRP A 13 -21.52 -14.13 -6.11
CA TRP A 13 -21.23 -15.39 -5.43
C TRP A 13 -21.48 -16.60 -6.33
N ALA A 14 -20.86 -17.72 -6.00
CA ALA A 14 -21.07 -19.00 -6.67
C ALA A 14 -21.27 -20.13 -5.64
N PRO A 15 -22.16 -21.12 -5.89
CA PRO A 15 -22.30 -22.29 -5.04
C PRO A 15 -21.15 -23.27 -5.30
N ILE A 16 -20.47 -23.71 -4.24
CA ILE A 16 -19.39 -24.70 -4.32
C ILE A 16 -19.69 -25.85 -3.37
N ASN A 17 -19.55 -27.09 -3.85
CA ASN A 17 -19.71 -28.27 -3.01
C ASN A 17 -18.72 -28.23 -1.84
N VAL A 18 -19.19 -28.49 -0.62
CA VAL A 18 -18.33 -28.51 0.56
C VAL A 18 -17.53 -29.80 0.63
N GLU A 19 -16.24 -29.67 0.93
CA GLU A 19 -15.39 -30.84 1.24
C GLU A 19 -15.80 -31.43 2.60
N TYR A 20 -15.89 -30.56 3.60
CA TYR A 20 -16.21 -30.94 4.98
C TYR A 20 -17.69 -30.69 5.27
N HIS A 21 -18.45 -31.77 5.28
CA HIS A 21 -19.84 -31.75 5.72
C HIS A 21 -19.87 -31.59 7.25
N ARG A 22 -20.72 -30.67 7.72
CA ARG A 22 -20.87 -30.36 9.14
C ARG A 22 -22.28 -30.72 9.60
N SER A 23 -22.38 -31.22 10.83
CA SER A 23 -23.65 -31.55 11.49
C SER A 23 -24.37 -30.33 12.06
N SER A 24 -23.65 -29.22 12.27
CA SER A 24 -24.24 -27.98 12.78
C SER A 24 -25.23 -27.41 11.75
N PRO A 25 -26.49 -27.12 12.14
CA PRO A 25 -27.51 -26.62 11.21
C PRO A 25 -27.12 -25.33 10.48
N LYS A 26 -26.22 -24.53 11.07
CA LYS A 26 -25.78 -23.24 10.50
C LYS A 26 -24.86 -23.37 9.29
N VAL A 27 -24.15 -24.49 9.18
CA VAL A 27 -23.17 -24.78 8.11
C VAL A 27 -23.42 -26.14 7.45
N ALA A 28 -24.58 -26.74 7.75
CA ALA A 28 -25.02 -27.99 7.15
C ALA A 28 -25.50 -27.74 5.72
N GLY A 29 -25.23 -28.69 4.83
CA GLY A 29 -25.59 -28.60 3.42
C GLY A 29 -24.51 -29.16 2.51
N ASN A 30 -24.87 -29.37 1.25
CA ASN A 30 -23.95 -29.87 0.23
C ASN A 30 -23.12 -28.74 -0.39
N ASN A 31 -23.64 -27.51 -0.38
CA ASN A 31 -23.03 -26.35 -1.02
C ASN A 31 -22.79 -25.22 -0.02
N ARG A 32 -21.73 -24.44 -0.28
CA ARG A 32 -21.41 -23.17 0.37
C ARG A 32 -21.44 -22.05 -0.67
N GLU A 33 -21.94 -20.89 -0.26
CA GLU A 33 -21.85 -19.66 -1.05
C GLU A 33 -20.43 -19.08 -0.94
N ILE A 34 -19.76 -18.92 -2.07
CA ILE A 34 -18.42 -18.32 -2.17
C ILE A 34 -18.56 -16.97 -2.88
N TYR A 35 -18.32 -15.88 -2.15
CA TYR A 35 -18.40 -14.53 -2.69
C TYR A 35 -17.13 -14.13 -3.45
N TYR A 36 -17.03 -14.53 -4.72
CA TYR A 36 -15.90 -14.20 -5.59
C TYR A 36 -15.73 -12.69 -5.81
N ALA A 37 -16.79 -11.89 -5.64
CA ALA A 37 -16.71 -10.43 -5.69
C ALA A 37 -15.67 -9.84 -4.70
N ARG A 38 -15.46 -10.51 -3.57
CA ARG A 38 -14.44 -10.11 -2.58
C ARG A 38 -13.02 -10.23 -3.14
N TYR A 39 -12.74 -11.31 -3.86
CA TYR A 39 -11.44 -11.53 -4.50
C TYR A 39 -11.19 -10.55 -5.64
N ILE A 40 -12.24 -10.14 -6.38
CA ILE A 40 -12.13 -9.08 -7.39
C ILE A 40 -11.77 -7.74 -6.74
N ASP A 41 -12.40 -7.40 -5.60
CA ASP A 41 -12.05 -6.20 -4.84
C ASP A 41 -10.60 -6.26 -4.35
N TRP A 42 -10.18 -7.38 -3.78
CA TRP A 42 -8.79 -7.54 -3.32
C TRP A 42 -7.81 -7.44 -4.48
N PHE A 43 -8.09 -8.09 -5.62
CA PHE A 43 -7.24 -8.04 -6.81
C PHE A 43 -6.89 -6.60 -7.26
N ILE A 44 -7.78 -5.65 -7.00
CA ILE A 44 -7.60 -4.23 -7.33
C ILE A 44 -7.03 -3.46 -6.13
N THR A 45 -7.56 -3.69 -4.93
CA THR A 45 -7.27 -2.86 -3.75
C THR A 45 -5.96 -3.23 -3.07
N THR A 46 -5.55 -4.50 -3.06
CA THR A 46 -4.30 -4.92 -2.41
C THR A 46 -3.05 -4.42 -3.16
N PRO A 47 -2.99 -4.41 -4.51
CA PRO A 47 -1.88 -3.76 -5.22
C PRO A 47 -1.80 -2.26 -4.97
N LEU A 48 -2.94 -1.57 -4.86
CA LEU A 48 -2.95 -0.13 -4.58
C LEU A 48 -2.42 0.17 -3.17
N LEU A 49 -2.83 -0.61 -2.18
CA LEU A 49 -2.31 -0.51 -0.81
C LEU A 49 -0.80 -0.78 -0.75
N LEU A 50 -0.33 -1.81 -1.47
CA LEU A 50 1.10 -2.12 -1.55
C LEU A 50 1.87 -1.01 -2.26
N LEU A 51 1.32 -0.47 -3.35
CA LEU A 51 1.92 0.64 -4.08
C LEU A 51 2.12 1.83 -3.14
N ASP A 52 1.10 2.23 -2.38
CA ASP A 52 1.19 3.31 -1.39
C ASP A 52 2.36 3.08 -0.41
N LEU A 53 2.42 1.91 0.24
CA LEU A 53 3.48 1.60 1.20
C LEU A 53 4.88 1.58 0.58
N LEU A 54 5.03 0.94 -0.58
CA LEU A 54 6.33 0.75 -1.21
C LEU A 54 6.86 2.06 -1.80
N LEU A 55 5.98 2.93 -2.30
CA LEU A 55 6.33 4.30 -2.71
C LEU A 55 6.69 5.16 -1.50
N THR A 56 5.97 5.07 -0.37
CA THR A 56 6.35 5.73 0.89
C THR A 56 7.76 5.33 1.33
N ALA A 57 8.14 4.06 1.14
CA ALA A 57 9.49 3.59 1.43
C ALA A 57 10.53 3.88 0.34
N GLY A 58 10.15 4.53 -0.77
CA GLY A 58 11.02 4.86 -1.89
C GLY A 58 11.65 3.63 -2.55
N LEU A 59 10.89 2.52 -2.67
CA LEU A 59 11.41 1.30 -3.28
C LEU A 59 11.53 1.45 -4.81
N PRO A 60 12.51 0.77 -5.42
CA PRO A 60 12.67 0.81 -6.87
C PRO A 60 11.54 0.05 -7.55
N TRP A 61 11.11 0.54 -8.72
CA TRP A 61 10.02 -0.03 -9.53
C TRP A 61 10.08 -1.56 -9.73
N PRO A 62 11.23 -2.19 -10.00
CA PRO A 62 11.30 -3.65 -10.13
C PRO A 62 10.81 -4.38 -8.86
N THR A 63 11.15 -3.87 -7.67
CA THR A 63 10.67 -4.47 -6.41
C THR A 63 9.18 -4.22 -6.19
N ILE A 64 8.69 -3.05 -6.59
CA ILE A 64 7.25 -2.72 -6.51
C ILE A 64 6.44 -3.68 -7.40
N VAL A 65 6.80 -3.77 -8.68
CA VAL A 65 6.12 -4.64 -9.66
C VAL A 65 6.20 -6.11 -9.24
N TRP A 66 7.37 -6.56 -8.76
CA TRP A 66 7.53 -7.91 -8.24
C TRP A 66 6.62 -8.19 -7.03
N THR A 67 6.51 -7.24 -6.11
CA THR A 67 5.65 -7.39 -4.92
C THR A 67 4.17 -7.43 -5.31
N ILE A 68 3.74 -6.60 -6.27
CA ILE A 68 2.38 -6.62 -6.82
C ILE A 68 2.09 -7.94 -7.54
N PHE A 69 3.05 -8.48 -8.29
CA PHE A 69 2.88 -9.78 -8.94
C PHE A 69 2.67 -10.91 -7.92
N LEU A 70 3.44 -10.93 -6.84
CA LEU A 70 3.25 -11.87 -5.73
C LEU A 70 1.89 -11.71 -5.04
N ASP A 71 1.44 -10.46 -4.87
CA ASP A 71 0.11 -10.15 -4.34
C ASP A 71 -1.01 -10.69 -5.24
N TRP A 72 -0.89 -10.57 -6.56
CA TRP A 72 -1.84 -11.20 -7.48
C TRP A 72 -1.82 -12.72 -7.39
N ILE A 73 -0.64 -13.35 -7.29
CA ILE A 73 -0.57 -14.80 -7.04
C ILE A 73 -1.34 -15.15 -5.77
N MET A 74 -1.14 -14.40 -4.68
CA MET A 74 -1.84 -14.60 -3.41
C MET A 74 -3.37 -14.53 -3.58
N ILE A 75 -3.90 -13.49 -4.23
CA ILE A 75 -5.35 -13.33 -4.42
C ILE A 75 -5.93 -14.38 -5.38
N ILE A 76 -5.28 -14.63 -6.52
CA ILE A 76 -5.77 -15.56 -7.53
C ILE A 76 -5.77 -16.99 -6.98
N THR A 77 -4.70 -17.42 -6.32
CA THR A 77 -4.65 -18.76 -5.72
C THR A 77 -5.67 -18.91 -4.60
N GLY A 78 -5.90 -17.87 -3.78
CA GLY A 78 -6.97 -17.86 -2.79
C GLY A 78 -8.36 -18.06 -3.42
N LEU A 79 -8.64 -17.40 -4.55
CA LEU A 79 -9.90 -17.56 -5.28
C LEU A 79 -10.04 -18.97 -5.87
N ILE A 80 -9.00 -19.47 -6.53
CA ILE A 80 -9.03 -20.84 -7.10
C ILE A 80 -9.24 -21.86 -5.99
N GLY A 81 -8.59 -21.69 -4.84
CA GLY A 81 -8.80 -22.52 -3.66
C GLY A 81 -10.25 -22.47 -3.18
N ALA A 82 -10.85 -21.28 -3.09
CA ALA A 82 -12.22 -21.11 -2.62
C ALA A 82 -13.24 -21.80 -3.53
N LEU A 83 -12.98 -21.80 -4.84
CA LEU A 83 -13.79 -22.46 -5.86
C LEU A 83 -13.49 -23.96 -6.02
N THR A 84 -12.48 -24.48 -5.31
CA THR A 84 -12.12 -25.91 -5.37
C THR A 84 -12.94 -26.70 -4.33
N PRO A 85 -13.76 -27.68 -4.74
CA PRO A 85 -14.61 -28.45 -3.83
C PRO A 85 -13.87 -29.58 -3.09
N SER A 86 -12.64 -29.90 -3.48
CA SER A 86 -11.84 -31.00 -2.93
C SER A 86 -10.70 -30.50 -2.05
N ALA A 87 -10.02 -31.44 -1.38
CA ALA A 87 -8.86 -31.19 -0.52
C ALA A 87 -7.72 -30.41 -1.21
N TRP A 88 -7.67 -30.42 -2.54
CA TRP A 88 -6.71 -29.64 -3.33
C TRP A 88 -6.79 -28.12 -3.05
N LYS A 89 -7.90 -27.62 -2.48
CA LYS A 89 -8.02 -26.23 -2.03
C LYS A 89 -6.92 -25.80 -1.06
N TRP A 90 -6.44 -26.71 -0.21
CA TRP A 90 -5.38 -26.42 0.75
C TRP A 90 -4.01 -26.24 0.09
N GLY A 91 -3.79 -26.88 -1.06
CA GLY A 91 -2.61 -26.63 -1.89
C GLY A 91 -2.60 -25.20 -2.41
N TRP A 92 -3.73 -24.73 -2.96
CA TRP A 92 -3.91 -23.35 -3.41
C TRP A 92 -3.74 -22.33 -2.27
N TRP A 93 -4.36 -22.60 -1.12
CA TRP A 93 -4.18 -21.78 0.08
C TRP A 93 -2.71 -21.70 0.52
N THR A 94 -1.97 -22.82 0.43
CA THR A 94 -0.54 -22.85 0.78
C THR A 94 0.27 -21.99 -0.18
N PHE A 95 0.06 -22.11 -1.50
CA PHE A 95 0.74 -21.26 -2.48
C PHE A 95 0.46 -19.76 -2.25
N GLY A 96 -0.79 -19.40 -1.98
CA GLY A 96 -1.16 -18.02 -1.68
C GLY A 96 -0.54 -17.51 -0.38
N THR A 97 -0.52 -18.34 0.66
CA THR A 97 0.09 -18.00 1.96
C THR A 97 1.62 -17.84 1.84
N VAL A 98 2.29 -18.69 1.05
CA VAL A 98 3.73 -18.54 0.77
C VAL A 98 3.99 -17.23 0.02
N ALA A 99 3.19 -16.89 -1.00
CA ALA A 99 3.30 -15.62 -1.71
C ALA A 99 3.11 -14.42 -0.76
N MET A 100 2.13 -14.49 0.16
CA MET A 100 1.92 -13.49 1.21
C MET A 100 3.18 -13.29 2.08
N PHE A 101 3.86 -14.37 2.49
CA PHE A 101 5.09 -14.24 3.27
C PHE A 101 6.24 -13.59 2.50
N TYR A 102 6.31 -13.76 1.17
CA TYR A 102 7.25 -13.01 0.34
C TYR A 102 6.89 -11.52 0.26
N VAL A 103 5.60 -11.17 0.18
CA VAL A 103 5.15 -9.77 0.30
C VAL A 103 5.57 -9.21 1.67
N PHE A 104 5.40 -9.97 2.75
CA PHE A 104 5.81 -9.56 4.09
C PHE A 104 7.32 -9.36 4.21
N TYR A 105 8.12 -10.20 3.56
CA TYR A 105 9.57 -10.00 3.48
C TYR A 105 9.93 -8.68 2.79
N ASN A 106 9.27 -8.34 1.68
CA ASN A 106 9.49 -7.07 0.99
C ASN A 106 9.06 -5.88 1.85
N LEU A 107 7.98 -5.98 2.62
CA LEU A 107 7.54 -4.91 3.52
C LEU A 107 8.44 -4.80 4.78
N ALA A 108 8.45 -5.83 5.61
CA ALA A 108 9.11 -5.83 6.91
C ALA A 108 10.64 -5.81 6.82
N GLY A 109 11.21 -6.37 5.75
CA GLY A 109 12.64 -6.48 5.52
C GLY A 109 13.17 -5.34 4.65
N VAL A 110 12.79 -5.32 3.37
CA VAL A 110 13.35 -4.40 2.38
C VAL A 110 12.81 -2.98 2.58
N GLY A 111 11.49 -2.84 2.63
CA GLY A 111 10.76 -1.59 2.82
C GLY A 111 11.16 -0.85 4.08
N ARG A 112 11.14 -1.56 5.21
CA ARG A 112 11.56 -1.02 6.51
C ARG A 112 12.97 -0.42 6.49
N LYS A 113 13.94 -1.12 5.88
CA LYS A 113 15.33 -0.65 5.80
C LYS A 113 15.45 0.61 4.94
N ARG A 114 14.74 0.65 3.81
CA ARG A 114 14.72 1.81 2.91
C ARG A 114 14.06 3.03 3.55
N ALA A 115 12.88 2.85 4.15
CA ALA A 115 12.16 3.94 4.83
C ALA A 115 13.01 4.59 5.94
N LYS A 116 13.83 3.81 6.67
CA LYS A 116 14.74 4.33 7.69
C LYS A 116 15.80 5.28 7.14
N LEU A 117 16.20 5.14 5.87
CA LEU A 117 17.17 6.00 5.21
C LEU A 117 16.58 7.33 4.72
N LEU A 118 15.26 7.41 4.53
CA LEU A 118 14.58 8.59 3.97
C LEU A 118 14.22 9.65 5.01
N GLY A 119 14.21 9.28 6.30
CA GLY A 119 13.92 10.18 7.41
C GLY A 119 13.09 9.52 8.50
N SER A 120 13.13 10.09 9.71
CA SER A 120 12.40 9.57 10.87
C SER A 120 10.89 9.70 10.73
N ASP A 121 10.42 10.74 10.03
CA ASP A 121 9.03 11.00 9.69
C ASP A 121 8.46 9.96 8.72
N ILE A 122 9.14 9.74 7.58
CA ILE A 122 8.77 8.71 6.61
C ILE A 122 8.82 7.32 7.25
N TYR A 123 9.89 7.04 8.00
CA TYR A 123 10.03 5.77 8.71
C TYR A 123 8.88 5.52 9.68
N ARG A 124 8.46 6.53 10.44
CA ARG A 124 7.33 6.42 11.38
C ARG A 124 6.03 6.11 10.65
N THR A 125 5.72 6.86 9.59
CA THR A 125 4.51 6.64 8.78
C THR A 125 4.51 5.24 8.16
N TYR A 126 5.63 4.83 7.58
CA TYR A 126 5.82 3.49 7.02
C TYR A 126 5.64 2.40 8.08
N MET A 127 6.21 2.58 9.28
CA MET A 127 6.10 1.59 10.35
C MET A 127 4.67 1.44 10.87
N ILE A 128 3.93 2.54 11.07
CA ILE A 128 2.53 2.50 11.51
C ILE A 128 1.69 1.74 10.49
N CYS A 129 1.76 2.15 9.22
CA CYS A 129 0.97 1.55 8.16
C CYS A 129 1.40 0.11 7.86
N GLY A 130 2.71 -0.15 7.80
CA GLY A 130 3.27 -1.47 7.53
C GLY A 130 2.95 -2.49 8.62
N VAL A 131 3.05 -2.13 9.90
CA VAL A 131 2.70 -3.03 11.01
C VAL A 131 1.20 -3.34 11.01
N LEU A 132 0.35 -2.33 10.78
CA LEU A 132 -1.08 -2.53 10.64
C LEU A 132 -1.38 -3.52 9.50
N THR A 133 -0.80 -3.31 8.31
CA THR A 133 -0.97 -4.19 7.16
C THR A 133 -0.53 -5.62 7.48
N LEU A 134 0.68 -5.83 8.00
CA LEU A 134 1.19 -7.17 8.32
C LEU A 134 0.30 -7.91 9.32
N PHE A 135 -0.14 -7.21 10.38
CA PHE A 135 -0.98 -7.81 11.41
C PHE A 135 -2.36 -8.20 10.86
N VAL A 136 -3.04 -7.29 10.16
CA VAL A 136 -4.38 -7.56 9.62
C VAL A 136 -4.30 -8.61 8.51
N TRP A 137 -3.27 -8.58 7.66
CA TRP A 137 -3.09 -9.53 6.57
C TRP A 137 -2.87 -10.96 7.06
N LEU A 138 -2.23 -11.16 8.22
CA LEU A 138 -2.13 -12.49 8.85
C LEU A 138 -3.48 -13.09 9.23
N CYS A 139 -4.50 -12.26 9.48
CA CYS A 139 -5.84 -12.74 9.83
C CYS A 139 -6.63 -13.22 8.61
N TYR A 140 -6.35 -12.76 7.39
CA TYR A 140 -7.07 -13.20 6.18
C TYR A 140 -6.90 -14.68 5.86
N PRO A 141 -5.69 -15.30 5.84
CA PRO A 141 -5.58 -16.74 5.58
C PRO A 141 -6.17 -17.58 6.71
N ILE A 142 -6.25 -17.05 7.94
CA ILE A 142 -6.95 -17.70 9.06
C ILE A 142 -8.46 -17.66 8.81
N ALA A 143 -9.01 -16.49 8.48
CA ALA A 143 -10.41 -16.33 8.10
C ALA A 143 -10.77 -17.29 6.97
N TRP A 144 -9.90 -17.37 5.95
CA TRP A 144 -10.07 -18.28 4.83
C TRP A 144 -10.08 -19.74 5.25
N GLY A 145 -9.10 -20.13 6.07
CA GLY A 145 -8.98 -21.50 6.58
C GLY A 145 -10.22 -21.95 7.35
N VAL A 146 -10.83 -21.07 8.15
CA VAL A 146 -12.02 -21.42 8.93
C VAL A 146 -13.33 -21.31 8.12
N SER A 147 -13.37 -20.51 7.06
CA SER A 147 -14.57 -20.31 6.24
C SER A 147 -14.55 -21.14 4.96
N GLU A 148 -13.94 -20.69 3.87
CA GLU A 148 -13.95 -21.39 2.58
C GLU A 148 -13.19 -22.74 2.62
N GLY A 149 -12.14 -22.82 3.45
CA GLY A 149 -11.32 -24.01 3.64
C GLY A 149 -12.05 -25.11 4.41
N ALA A 150 -12.23 -24.89 5.71
CA ALA A 150 -12.74 -25.90 6.63
C ALA A 150 -14.28 -25.89 6.78
N ASN A 151 -14.99 -24.90 6.23
CA ASN A 151 -16.45 -24.77 6.38
C ASN A 151 -16.91 -24.79 7.85
N LEU A 152 -16.19 -24.10 8.74
CA LEU A 152 -16.51 -24.04 10.19
C LEU A 152 -17.47 -22.90 10.54
N ILE A 153 -17.41 -21.79 9.81
CA ILE A 153 -18.26 -20.62 10.02
C ILE A 153 -19.22 -20.39 8.84
N THR A 154 -20.37 -19.78 9.10
CA THR A 154 -21.38 -19.47 8.07
C THR A 154 -20.90 -18.40 7.09
N PRO A 155 -21.47 -18.30 5.87
CA PRO A 155 -21.19 -17.18 4.96
C PRO A 155 -21.46 -15.81 5.59
N ASP A 156 -22.49 -15.66 6.43
CA ASP A 156 -22.77 -14.41 7.15
C ASP A 156 -21.66 -14.07 8.16
N SER A 157 -21.20 -15.06 8.94
CA SER A 157 -20.10 -14.87 9.89
C SER A 157 -18.77 -14.59 9.18
N GLU A 158 -18.54 -15.23 8.03
CA GLU A 158 -17.42 -14.96 7.14
C GLU A 158 -17.47 -13.50 6.64
N ALA A 159 -18.64 -13.03 6.18
CA ALA A 159 -18.83 -11.66 5.71
C ALA A 159 -18.54 -10.63 6.81
N VAL A 160 -18.96 -10.89 8.06
CA VAL A 160 -18.61 -10.03 9.20
C VAL A 160 -17.11 -10.08 9.49
N PHE A 161 -16.49 -11.26 9.46
CA PHE A 161 -15.06 -11.40 9.73
C PHE A 161 -14.22 -10.62 8.72
N TYR A 162 -14.39 -10.88 7.42
CA TYR A 162 -13.69 -10.10 6.39
C TYR A 162 -14.10 -8.62 6.39
N GLY A 163 -15.34 -8.29 6.75
CA GLY A 163 -15.82 -6.92 6.93
C GLY A 163 -14.99 -6.13 7.94
N VAL A 164 -14.72 -6.72 9.11
CA VAL A 164 -13.86 -6.10 10.13
C VAL A 164 -12.42 -5.97 9.63
N LEU A 165 -11.88 -7.00 8.98
CA LEU A 165 -10.52 -6.95 8.44
C LEU A 165 -10.38 -5.85 7.37
N ASP A 166 -11.32 -5.77 6.44
CA ASP A 166 -11.32 -4.77 5.37
C ASP A 166 -11.50 -3.35 5.93
N PHE A 167 -12.30 -3.16 6.97
CA PHE A 167 -12.44 -1.86 7.62
C PHE A 167 -11.10 -1.37 8.21
N LEU A 168 -10.34 -2.28 8.85
CA LEU A 168 -9.01 -1.97 9.37
C LEU A 168 -7.97 -1.78 8.25
N ALA A 169 -7.98 -2.65 7.25
CA ALA A 169 -7.00 -2.68 6.18
C ALA A 169 -7.17 -1.55 5.15
N LYS A 170 -8.38 -0.98 5.02
CA LYS A 170 -8.69 0.05 4.02
C LYS A 170 -8.98 1.41 4.69
N PRO A 171 -10.16 1.71 5.25
CA PRO A 171 -10.42 3.00 5.92
C PRO A 171 -9.37 3.41 6.97
N VAL A 172 -9.08 2.55 7.94
CA VAL A 172 -8.15 2.90 9.04
C VAL A 172 -6.73 3.07 8.52
N PHE A 173 -6.28 2.17 7.65
CA PHE A 173 -5.02 2.28 6.93
C PHE A 173 -4.92 3.60 6.14
N SER A 174 -5.91 3.93 5.33
CA SER A 174 -5.91 5.13 4.49
C SER A 174 -5.85 6.41 5.33
N VAL A 175 -6.60 6.47 6.43
CA VAL A 175 -6.52 7.61 7.37
C VAL A 175 -5.12 7.71 7.98
N ALA A 176 -4.55 6.59 8.44
CA ALA A 176 -3.20 6.57 9.00
C ALA A 176 -2.14 7.02 7.97
N LEU A 177 -2.28 6.60 6.71
CA LEU A 177 -1.40 6.98 5.61
C LEU A 177 -1.48 8.47 5.31
N ILE A 178 -2.70 9.02 5.15
CA ILE A 178 -2.92 10.45 4.84
C ILE A 178 -2.38 11.34 5.96
N VAL A 179 -2.75 11.03 7.21
CA VAL A 179 -2.28 11.79 8.38
C VAL A 179 -0.75 11.71 8.51
N GLY A 180 -0.17 10.53 8.21
CA GLY A 180 1.27 10.35 8.23
C GLY A 180 2.03 11.12 7.14
N HIS A 181 1.40 11.38 5.99
CA HIS A 181 2.00 12.12 4.88
C HIS A 181 1.73 13.62 4.92
N TRP A 182 0.84 14.11 5.79
CA TRP A 182 0.41 15.52 5.79
C TRP A 182 1.55 16.55 5.91
N ASN A 183 2.67 16.17 6.53
CA ASN A 183 3.84 17.03 6.73
C ASN A 183 5.08 16.55 5.94
N ILE A 184 4.93 15.57 5.04
CA ILE A 184 6.05 15.01 4.28
C ILE A 184 6.03 15.66 2.89
N ASP A 185 7.11 16.38 2.56
CA ASP A 185 7.29 16.95 1.22
C ASP A 185 7.46 15.82 0.18
N PRO A 186 6.61 15.76 -0.87
CA PRO A 186 6.73 14.78 -1.94
C PRO A 186 8.12 14.73 -2.59
N ALA A 187 8.86 15.84 -2.63
CA ALA A 187 10.21 15.89 -3.19
C ALA A 187 11.20 14.96 -2.44
N ARG A 188 10.97 14.73 -1.14
CA ARG A 188 11.81 13.84 -0.31
C ARG A 188 11.58 12.35 -0.59
N LEU A 189 10.45 12.01 -1.20
CA LEU A 189 10.15 10.63 -1.62
C LEU A 189 10.88 10.25 -2.91
N GLY A 190 11.60 11.19 -3.55
CA GLY A 190 12.34 10.95 -4.78
C GLY A 190 11.44 10.61 -5.97
N LEU A 191 10.13 10.90 -5.87
CA LEU A 191 9.16 10.70 -6.93
C LEU A 191 9.24 11.86 -7.91
N THR A 192 10.23 11.83 -8.80
CA THR A 192 10.23 12.69 -9.99
C THR A 192 9.17 12.14 -10.96
N ILE A 193 7.93 12.58 -10.78
CA ILE A 193 6.93 12.45 -11.84
C ILE A 193 7.33 13.50 -12.86
N ASN A 194 7.98 13.08 -13.94
CA ASN A 194 8.22 13.94 -15.10
C ASN A 194 6.87 14.27 -15.73
N TYR A 195 6.16 15.23 -15.14
CA TYR A 195 5.22 16.05 -15.88
C TYR A 195 6.07 16.76 -16.92
N GLY A 196 5.83 16.49 -18.21
CA GLY A 196 6.60 17.12 -19.28
C GLY A 196 6.72 18.62 -19.03
N ASP A 197 7.96 19.07 -18.87
CA ASP A 197 8.45 20.43 -19.03
C ASP A 197 7.51 21.59 -18.62
N GLU A 198 6.92 21.55 -17.43
CA GLU A 198 6.39 22.75 -16.79
C GLU A 198 7.22 23.04 -15.53
N GLU A 199 8.17 23.97 -15.69
CA GLU A 199 8.95 24.55 -14.61
C GLU A 199 8.00 25.13 -13.53
N LEU A 200 7.87 24.43 -12.41
CA LEU A 200 7.23 24.97 -11.22
C LEU A 200 8.00 26.22 -10.79
N PRO A 201 7.35 27.40 -10.64
CA PRO A 201 8.05 28.63 -10.37
C PRO A 201 8.74 28.52 -9.00
N HIS A 202 10.07 28.51 -9.02
CA HIS A 202 10.89 28.72 -7.84
C HIS A 202 10.43 30.03 -7.18
N ARG A 203 9.83 29.93 -5.99
CA ARG A 203 9.58 31.09 -5.14
C ARG A 203 10.94 31.60 -4.67
N GLY A 204 11.56 32.44 -5.50
CA GLY A 204 12.76 33.16 -5.17
C GLY A 204 12.53 33.99 -3.91
N GLU A 205 13.45 33.84 -2.95
CA GLU A 205 13.65 34.85 -1.91
C GLU A 205 13.79 36.20 -2.61
N LYS A 206 12.87 37.13 -2.30
CA LYS A 206 12.92 38.48 -2.81
C LYS A 206 14.16 39.17 -2.25
N GLY A 207 15.22 39.18 -3.06
CA GLY A 207 16.26 40.20 -2.99
C GLY A 207 15.58 41.57 -3.15
N ALA A 208 15.71 42.40 -2.12
CA ALA A 208 15.30 43.80 -2.18
C ALA A 208 16.21 44.54 -3.17
N HIS A 209 15.62 45.10 -4.21
CA HIS A 209 16.32 45.94 -5.17
C HIS A 209 15.77 47.37 -5.13
N ASN A 210 16.74 48.31 -5.08
CA ASN A 210 16.79 49.59 -5.78
C ASN A 210 16.30 50.88 -5.09
N GLY A 211 17.28 51.76 -4.82
CA GLY A 211 17.17 53.19 -5.06
C GLY A 211 18.14 53.59 -6.19
N ALA A 212 17.68 54.41 -7.13
CA ALA A 212 18.28 54.62 -8.45
C ALA A 212 19.02 55.98 -8.59
N THR A 213 20.18 55.97 -9.29
CA THR A 213 20.79 56.95 -10.25
C THR A 213 20.95 58.46 -9.89
N PRO A 214 21.75 59.30 -10.63
CA PRO A 214 22.61 59.08 -11.82
C PRO A 214 24.00 59.83 -11.90
N ALA A 215 24.82 59.38 -12.86
CA ALA A 215 25.77 60.10 -13.76
C ALA A 215 26.86 61.10 -13.25
N ALA A 216 28.13 60.83 -13.62
CA ALA A 216 29.16 61.75 -14.15
C ALA A 216 30.51 60.98 -14.25
N ALA A 217 31.05 60.70 -15.45
CA ALA A 217 32.05 61.48 -16.19
C ALA A 217 33.50 61.37 -15.65
N ALA A 218 34.38 60.96 -16.56
CA ALA A 218 35.85 61.03 -16.65
C ALA A 218 36.65 61.76 -15.54
N ASP A 219 37.85 61.27 -15.21
CA ASP A 219 39.14 61.89 -15.62
C ASP A 219 40.35 61.20 -14.98
N ASN A 220 41.49 61.45 -15.60
CA ASN A 220 42.86 60.96 -15.48
C ASN A 220 43.49 60.84 -14.07
N GLY A 221 44.50 59.98 -13.97
CA GLY A 221 45.28 59.74 -12.75
C GLY A 221 46.27 60.85 -12.39
N VAL A 222 46.93 60.68 -11.23
CA VAL A 222 48.24 61.28 -10.87
C VAL A 222 48.79 60.57 -9.63
N ALA A 223 50.12 60.56 -9.56
CA ALA A 223 51.04 59.91 -8.63
C ALA A 223 51.05 60.44 -7.17
N GLY A 224 51.84 59.76 -6.33
CA GLY A 224 52.40 60.29 -5.07
C GLY A 224 52.15 59.36 -3.87
N ASN A 225 52.97 58.34 -3.65
CA ASN A 225 54.17 58.37 -2.80
C ASN A 225 53.89 58.78 -1.34
N ASN A 226 54.07 57.86 -0.39
CA ASN A 226 55.04 58.01 0.72
C ASN A 226 54.84 57.00 1.88
N THR A 227 55.93 56.24 2.09
CA THR A 227 56.66 56.02 3.36
C THR A 227 56.14 55.13 4.50
N LEU A 228 57.00 54.14 4.82
CA LEU A 228 57.59 53.78 6.14
C LEU A 228 56.61 53.23 7.20
N THR A 229 56.90 52.25 8.05
CA THR A 229 58.10 51.54 8.55
C THR A 229 57.54 50.44 9.47
N ALA A 230 57.93 49.18 9.35
CA ALA A 230 58.94 48.46 10.14
C ALA A 230 58.25 47.34 10.93
#